data_AF-A0A840VNE0-F1
#
_entry.id   AF-A0A840VNE0-F1
#
_cell.length_a   1.000
_cell.length_b   1.000
_cell.length_c   1.000
_cell.angle_alpha   90.00
_cell.angle_beta   90.00
_cell.angle_gamma   90.00
#
_symmetry.space_group_name_H-M   'P 1'
#
loop_
_entity.id
_entity.type
_entity.pdbx_description
1 polymer ?
#
loop_
_entity_poly.entity_id
_entity_poly.type
_entity_poly.pdbx_seq_one_letter_code
_entity_poly.pdbx_strand_id
1 'polypeptide(L)'
;MTTDEILWALRAECPIPSRLSPHADRVQEWLLSLLPELGLPLDDAALQRLARGAFARYAGRLYPEATEADLRVLTALFTWFFLVDDACDGPGRLDPEQIRALRNGTLALLNDGPRLRPAGLNGPLRRLLVLAWREPRGRMPSRWRLRFADAVGRHLDGTWQEMVNKEAGHRPNVDEYVELRRATSAAEVSYALTEFVGGRPLPDPVYHHPLLRQIGDVGNDLLSWYNDLASLDRDRATAGGHNLVLAIQGELAVPSTEAVERAAERWRESMRRFVALRAAVPSFGPALDEAVADHLDGVAYAVRGTIDWTLESARYPVGTAPPASGS
;
A
#
# COMPACT_ATOMS: atom_id res chain seq x y z
N MET A 1 25.60 8.46 -6.75
CA MET A 1 25.23 7.40 -5.78
C MET A 1 24.51 6.28 -6.51
N THR A 2 24.62 5.04 -6.07
CA THR A 2 23.76 3.95 -6.57
C THR A 2 22.32 4.13 -6.07
N THR A 3 21.35 3.46 -6.70
CA THR A 3 19.95 3.48 -6.23
C THR A 3 19.84 2.96 -4.79
N ASP A 4 20.62 1.93 -4.43
CA ASP A 4 20.65 1.37 -3.07
C ASP A 4 21.18 2.37 -2.04
N GLU A 5 22.27 3.07 -2.34
CA GLU A 5 22.81 4.13 -1.48
C GLU A 5 21.77 5.23 -1.24
N ILE A 6 21.00 5.59 -2.28
CA ILE A 6 19.91 6.56 -2.18
C ILE A 6 18.79 6.03 -1.28
N LEU A 7 18.34 4.78 -1.45
CA LEU A 7 17.30 4.18 -0.61
C LEU A 7 17.69 4.17 0.88
N TRP A 8 18.92 3.81 1.20
CA TRP A 8 19.43 3.83 2.57
C TRP A 8 19.54 5.25 3.12
N ALA A 9 19.98 6.22 2.33
CA ALA A 9 20.02 7.63 2.72
C ALA A 9 18.62 8.17 3.01
N LEU A 10 17.66 7.99 2.08
CA LEU A 10 16.27 8.43 2.27
C LEU A 10 15.62 7.81 3.51
N ARG A 11 15.93 6.54 3.81
CA ARG A 11 15.48 5.90 5.06
C ARG A 11 16.08 6.56 6.30
N ALA A 12 17.37 6.86 6.29
CA ALA A 12 18.05 7.50 7.42
C ALA A 12 17.55 8.94 7.64
N GLU A 13 17.23 9.65 6.55
CA GLU A 13 16.67 11.00 6.56
C GLU A 13 15.18 11.03 6.98
N CYS A 14 14.47 9.90 6.94
CA CYS A 14 13.06 9.83 7.32
C CYS A 14 12.86 10.11 8.82
N PRO A 15 12.19 11.22 9.21
CA PRO A 15 12.07 11.63 10.61
C PRO A 15 11.02 10.82 11.39
N ILE A 16 10.19 10.04 10.70
CA ILE A 16 9.14 9.22 11.32
C ILE A 16 9.80 7.99 11.98
N PRO A 17 9.57 7.71 13.27
CA PRO A 17 10.22 6.60 13.96
C PRO A 17 9.74 5.24 13.45
N SER A 18 10.67 4.28 13.32
CA SER A 18 10.34 2.89 12.99
C SER A 18 9.60 2.22 14.15
N ARG A 19 8.49 1.54 13.84
CA ARG A 19 7.76 0.70 14.80
C ARG A 19 7.38 -0.62 14.16
N LEU A 20 7.21 -1.65 14.99
CA LEU A 20 6.75 -2.98 14.59
C LEU A 20 5.89 -3.55 15.71
N SER A 21 4.71 -4.08 15.36
CA SER A 21 3.85 -4.77 16.31
C SER A 21 4.57 -5.96 16.94
N PRO A 22 4.46 -6.16 18.27
CA PRO A 22 5.03 -7.34 18.94
C PRO A 22 4.36 -8.66 18.50
N HIS A 23 3.23 -8.58 17.79
CA HIS A 23 2.49 -9.74 17.30
C HIS A 23 2.89 -10.16 15.87
N ALA A 24 3.75 -9.40 15.18
CA ALA A 24 4.02 -9.59 13.76
C ALA A 24 4.51 -11.00 13.41
N ASP A 25 5.48 -11.53 14.15
CA ASP A 25 6.07 -12.84 13.85
C ASP A 25 5.07 -13.98 14.13
N ARG A 26 4.32 -13.89 15.25
CA ARG A 26 3.25 -14.85 15.57
C ARG A 26 2.12 -14.85 14.53
N VAL A 27 1.76 -13.67 14.01
CA VAL A 27 0.75 -13.56 12.95
C VAL A 27 1.30 -14.06 11.61
N GLN A 28 2.61 -13.94 11.36
CA GLN A 28 3.24 -14.55 10.18
C GLN A 28 3.13 -16.08 10.23
N GLU A 29 3.42 -16.70 11.38
CA GLU A 29 3.25 -18.15 11.57
C GLU A 29 1.79 -18.58 11.35
N TRP A 30 0.84 -17.83 11.90
CA TRP A 30 -0.59 -18.05 11.67
C TRP A 30 -0.94 -17.97 10.17
N LEU A 31 -0.46 -16.94 9.46
CA LEU A 31 -0.71 -16.79 8.03
C LEU A 31 -0.20 -18.01 7.26
N LEU A 32 1.03 -18.47 7.55
CA LEU A 32 1.61 -19.64 6.90
C LEU A 32 0.81 -20.92 7.16
N SER A 33 0.30 -21.09 8.38
CA SER A 33 -0.58 -22.23 8.71
C SER A 33 -1.91 -22.20 7.96
N LEU A 34 -2.39 -21.01 7.58
CA LEU A 34 -3.65 -20.81 6.87
C LEU A 34 -3.50 -21.07 5.35
N LEU A 35 -2.31 -20.90 4.76
CA LEU A 35 -2.11 -21.01 3.30
C LEU A 35 -2.63 -22.32 2.68
N PRO A 36 -2.41 -23.51 3.26
CA PRO A 36 -2.94 -24.77 2.71
C PRO A 36 -4.48 -24.80 2.69
N GLU A 37 -5.12 -24.26 3.72
CA GLU A 37 -6.58 -24.21 3.85
C GLU A 37 -7.23 -23.23 2.87
N LEU A 38 -6.48 -22.21 2.45
CA LEU A 38 -6.94 -21.24 1.46
C LEU A 38 -7.04 -21.84 0.07
N GLY A 39 -6.56 -23.06 -0.18
CA GLY A 39 -6.63 -23.74 -1.48
C GLY A 39 -6.01 -22.90 -2.60
N LEU A 40 -4.98 -22.13 -2.25
CA LEU A 40 -4.20 -21.33 -3.19
C LEU A 40 -3.48 -22.29 -4.16
N PRO A 41 -3.70 -22.21 -5.48
CA PRO A 41 -3.03 -23.07 -6.46
C PRO A 41 -1.59 -22.59 -6.68
N LEU A 42 -0.82 -22.50 -5.60
CA LEU A 42 0.54 -22.00 -5.61
C LEU A 42 1.50 -23.19 -5.63
N ASP A 43 2.47 -23.13 -6.53
CA ASP A 43 3.61 -24.01 -6.45
C ASP A 43 4.48 -23.67 -5.23
N ASP A 44 5.43 -24.55 -4.91
CA ASP A 44 6.35 -24.37 -3.79
C ASP A 44 7.13 -23.05 -3.90
N ALA A 45 7.43 -22.59 -5.12
CA ALA A 45 8.11 -21.33 -5.36
C ALA A 45 7.23 -20.14 -4.94
N ALA A 46 5.97 -20.12 -5.31
CA ALA A 46 5.05 -19.05 -4.94
C ALA A 46 4.68 -19.07 -3.46
N LEU A 47 4.59 -20.25 -2.83
CA LEU A 47 4.49 -20.37 -1.36
C LEU A 47 5.73 -19.79 -0.67
N GLN A 48 6.93 -20.08 -1.18
CA GLN A 48 8.16 -19.47 -0.67
C GLN A 48 8.19 -17.95 -0.88
N ARG A 49 7.68 -17.43 -2.01
CA ARG A 49 7.57 -15.98 -2.22
C ARG A 49 6.62 -15.35 -1.21
N LEU A 50 5.45 -15.95 -0.94
CA LEU A 50 4.52 -15.45 0.08
C LEU A 50 5.16 -15.47 1.48
N ALA A 51 5.88 -16.54 1.81
CA ALA A 51 6.58 -16.67 3.08
C ALA A 51 7.66 -15.59 3.25
N ARG A 52 8.45 -15.36 2.20
CA ARG A 52 9.51 -14.33 2.19
C ARG A 52 8.98 -12.90 2.09
N GLY A 53 7.74 -12.72 1.62
CA GLY A 53 7.07 -11.42 1.58
C GLY A 53 6.76 -10.85 2.96
N ALA A 54 6.72 -11.69 4.00
CA ALA A 54 6.54 -11.27 5.40
C ALA A 54 5.37 -10.28 5.60
N PHE A 55 4.20 -10.56 5.01
CA PHE A 55 3.05 -9.64 5.00
C PHE A 55 2.50 -9.31 6.39
N ALA A 56 2.67 -10.20 7.37
CA ALA A 56 2.32 -9.90 8.75
C ALA A 56 3.24 -8.82 9.35
N ARG A 57 4.53 -8.80 8.96
CA ARG A 57 5.45 -7.73 9.32
C ARG A 57 5.07 -6.43 8.64
N TYR A 58 4.65 -6.46 7.37
CA TYR A 58 4.12 -5.26 6.70
C TYR A 58 2.92 -4.68 7.46
N ALA A 59 1.90 -5.49 7.72
CA ALA A 59 0.76 -5.08 8.53
C ALA A 59 1.20 -4.60 9.93
N GLY A 60 2.13 -5.29 10.57
CA GLY A 60 2.64 -4.93 11.90
C GLY A 60 3.41 -3.61 11.95
N ARG A 61 3.97 -3.17 10.82
CA ARG A 61 4.62 -1.86 10.70
C ARG A 61 3.62 -0.73 10.47
N LEU A 62 2.57 -0.98 9.71
CA LEU A 62 1.49 -0.03 9.46
C LEU A 62 0.61 0.18 10.69
N TYR A 63 0.37 -0.88 11.46
CA TYR A 63 -0.50 -0.87 12.65
C TYR A 63 0.25 -1.46 13.86
N PRO A 64 1.28 -0.77 14.36
CA PRO A 64 2.13 -1.29 15.44
C PRO A 64 1.36 -1.54 16.75
N GLU A 65 0.24 -0.85 16.94
CA GLU A 65 -0.61 -0.94 18.13
C GLU A 65 -1.80 -1.90 17.94
N ALA A 66 -1.93 -2.55 16.78
CA ALA A 66 -3.00 -3.52 16.56
C ALA A 66 -2.89 -4.70 17.53
N THR A 67 -4.03 -5.10 18.08
CA THR A 67 -4.15 -6.37 18.80
C THR A 67 -3.79 -7.53 17.88
N GLU A 68 -3.36 -8.67 18.43
CA GLU A 68 -3.06 -9.85 17.60
C GLU A 68 -4.24 -10.25 16.70
N ALA A 69 -5.48 -10.19 17.22
CA ALA A 69 -6.68 -10.52 16.46
C ALA A 69 -6.90 -9.57 15.28
N ASP A 70 -6.77 -8.26 15.50
CA ASP A 70 -6.91 -7.26 14.44
C ASP A 70 -5.76 -7.36 13.44
N LEU A 71 -4.54 -7.67 13.90
CA LEU A 71 -3.40 -7.85 13.02
C LEU A 71 -3.56 -9.06 12.08
N ARG A 72 -4.23 -10.14 12.52
CA ARG A 72 -4.59 -11.27 11.64
C ARG A 72 -5.55 -10.84 10.52
N VAL A 73 -6.56 -10.04 10.85
CA VAL A 73 -7.51 -9.47 9.88
C VAL A 73 -6.78 -8.61 8.84
N LEU A 74 -5.93 -7.70 9.31
CA LEU A 74 -5.12 -6.83 8.45
C LEU A 74 -4.16 -7.64 7.57
N THR A 75 -3.48 -8.63 8.14
CA THR A 75 -2.55 -9.50 7.41
C THR A 75 -3.26 -10.28 6.30
N ALA A 76 -4.46 -10.83 6.56
CA ALA A 76 -5.26 -11.49 5.54
C ALA A 76 -5.65 -10.53 4.40
N LEU A 77 -5.99 -9.27 4.74
CA LEU A 77 -6.33 -8.24 3.77
C LEU A 77 -5.13 -7.83 2.90
N PHE A 78 -3.96 -7.57 3.49
CA PHE A 78 -2.77 -7.24 2.71
C PHE A 78 -2.34 -8.42 1.84
N THR A 79 -2.41 -9.65 2.37
CA THR A 79 -2.16 -10.85 1.55
C THR A 79 -3.12 -10.90 0.35
N TRP A 80 -4.40 -10.53 0.53
CA TRP A 80 -5.35 -10.42 -0.58
C TRP A 80 -4.90 -9.39 -1.62
N PHE A 81 -4.52 -8.17 -1.20
CA PHE A 81 -4.04 -7.13 -2.14
C PHE A 81 -2.79 -7.58 -2.90
N PHE A 82 -1.82 -8.19 -2.22
CA PHE A 82 -0.62 -8.71 -2.88
C PHE A 82 -0.92 -9.82 -3.90
N LEU A 83 -1.89 -10.68 -3.61
CA LEU A 83 -2.30 -11.71 -4.57
C LEU A 83 -3.08 -11.13 -5.76
N VAL A 84 -3.84 -10.06 -5.56
CA VAL A 84 -4.50 -9.33 -6.65
C VAL A 84 -3.47 -8.64 -7.54
N ASP A 85 -2.49 -7.96 -6.95
CA ASP A 85 -1.37 -7.32 -7.64
C ASP A 85 -0.59 -8.34 -8.49
N ASP A 86 -0.18 -9.45 -7.88
CA ASP A 86 0.52 -10.54 -8.58
C ASP A 86 -0.34 -11.15 -9.71
N ALA A 87 -1.68 -11.21 -9.56
CA ALA A 87 -2.58 -11.68 -10.60
C ALA A 87 -2.77 -10.66 -11.75
N CYS A 88 -2.51 -9.37 -11.52
CA CYS A 88 -2.61 -8.33 -12.54
C CYS A 88 -1.28 -8.11 -13.28
N ASP A 89 -0.13 -8.34 -12.64
CA ASP A 89 1.19 -8.10 -13.25
C ASP A 89 1.97 -9.39 -13.60
N GLY A 90 1.55 -10.55 -13.10
CA GLY A 90 2.27 -11.81 -13.26
C GLY A 90 2.06 -12.54 -14.60
N PRO A 91 2.74 -13.68 -14.80
CA PRO A 91 2.48 -14.58 -15.93
C PRO A 91 1.02 -15.07 -15.92
N GLY A 92 0.34 -14.99 -17.06
CA GLY A 92 -1.10 -15.29 -17.12
C GLY A 92 -1.97 -14.24 -16.44
N ARG A 93 -1.49 -12.98 -16.40
CA ARG A 93 -2.21 -11.83 -15.84
C ARG A 93 -3.65 -11.74 -16.33
N LEU A 94 -4.50 -11.22 -15.44
CA LEU A 94 -5.89 -10.95 -15.75
C LEU A 94 -6.01 -9.93 -16.89
N ASP A 95 -6.95 -10.17 -17.81
CA ASP A 95 -7.31 -9.20 -18.82
C ASP A 95 -8.18 -8.05 -18.23
N PRO A 96 -8.38 -6.94 -18.96
CA PRO A 96 -9.19 -5.82 -18.47
C PRO A 96 -10.63 -6.20 -18.06
N GLU A 97 -11.26 -7.18 -18.71
CA GLU A 97 -12.63 -7.62 -18.38
C GLU A 97 -12.63 -8.41 -17.06
N GLN A 98 -11.63 -9.27 -16.86
CA GLN A 98 -11.43 -10.03 -15.64
C GLN A 98 -11.13 -9.13 -14.44
N ILE A 99 -10.32 -8.07 -14.60
CA ILE A 99 -10.09 -7.08 -13.55
C ILE A 99 -11.39 -6.34 -13.20
N ARG A 100 -12.21 -5.96 -14.20
CA ARG A 100 -13.54 -5.37 -13.96
C ARG A 100 -14.47 -6.31 -13.21
N ALA A 101 -14.49 -7.59 -13.57
CA ALA A 101 -15.28 -8.60 -12.87
C ALA A 101 -14.81 -8.77 -11.41
N LEU A 102 -13.50 -8.84 -11.17
CA LEU A 102 -12.90 -8.90 -9.84
C LEU A 102 -13.29 -7.68 -9.00
N ARG A 103 -13.19 -6.46 -9.57
CA ARG A 103 -13.64 -5.22 -8.93
C ARG A 103 -15.10 -5.30 -8.50
N ASN A 104 -15.98 -5.62 -9.44
CA ASN A 104 -17.42 -5.67 -9.16
C ASN A 104 -17.75 -6.73 -8.11
N GLY A 105 -17.10 -7.90 -8.17
CA GLY A 105 -17.28 -8.96 -7.18
C GLY A 105 -16.77 -8.58 -5.79
N THR A 106 -15.65 -7.85 -5.72
CA THR A 106 -15.07 -7.29 -4.49
C THR A 106 -16.02 -6.27 -3.87
N LEU A 107 -16.51 -5.30 -4.63
CA LEU A 107 -17.41 -4.27 -4.11
C LEU A 107 -18.75 -4.83 -3.66
N ALA A 108 -19.32 -5.79 -4.40
CA ALA A 108 -20.54 -6.47 -3.97
C ALA A 108 -20.34 -7.21 -2.64
N LEU A 109 -19.19 -7.86 -2.42
CA LEU A 109 -18.89 -8.49 -1.14
C LEU A 109 -18.76 -7.44 -0.02
N LEU A 110 -18.06 -6.34 -0.26
CA LEU A 110 -17.83 -5.30 0.74
C LEU A 110 -19.13 -4.60 1.16
N ASN A 111 -19.98 -4.25 0.19
CA ASN A 111 -21.23 -3.53 0.40
C ASN A 111 -22.36 -4.43 0.92
N ASP A 112 -22.59 -5.57 0.26
CA ASP A 112 -23.77 -6.41 0.51
C ASP A 112 -23.48 -7.61 1.42
N GLY A 113 -22.20 -7.96 1.57
CA GLY A 113 -21.72 -9.01 2.45
C GLY A 113 -21.44 -10.35 1.74
N PRO A 114 -20.90 -11.34 2.49
CA PRO A 114 -20.30 -12.55 1.93
C PRO A 114 -21.31 -13.60 1.48
N ARG A 115 -22.63 -13.34 1.56
CA ARG A 115 -23.66 -14.26 1.07
C ARG A 115 -23.76 -14.22 -0.45
N LEU A 116 -23.51 -13.06 -1.05
CA LEU A 116 -23.46 -12.95 -2.50
C LEU A 116 -22.23 -13.67 -3.04
N ARG A 117 -22.39 -14.28 -4.22
CA ARG A 117 -21.32 -14.93 -4.98
C ARG A 117 -21.29 -14.34 -6.40
N PRO A 118 -20.93 -13.05 -6.52
CA PRO A 118 -20.80 -12.40 -7.82
C PRO A 118 -19.69 -13.08 -8.64
N ALA A 119 -19.81 -13.00 -9.96
CA ALA A 119 -18.74 -13.42 -10.87
C ALA A 119 -17.46 -12.58 -10.61
N GLY A 120 -16.29 -13.12 -10.98
CA GLY A 120 -15.01 -12.43 -10.88
C GLY A 120 -14.29 -12.49 -9.52
N LEU A 121 -15.00 -12.74 -8.40
CA LEU A 121 -14.37 -12.98 -7.10
C LEU A 121 -14.70 -14.37 -6.57
N ASN A 122 -13.75 -15.30 -6.72
CA ASN A 122 -13.93 -16.71 -6.37
C ASN A 122 -12.68 -17.30 -5.70
N GLY A 123 -12.77 -18.59 -5.36
CA GLY A 123 -11.62 -19.36 -4.87
C GLY A 123 -10.91 -18.76 -3.63
N PRO A 124 -9.57 -18.77 -3.61
CA PRO A 124 -8.76 -18.28 -2.49
C PRO A 124 -8.92 -16.79 -2.21
N LEU A 125 -8.95 -15.95 -3.26
CA LEU A 125 -9.13 -14.50 -3.12
C LEU A 125 -10.44 -14.19 -2.39
N ARG A 126 -11.53 -14.90 -2.75
CA ARG A 126 -12.79 -14.75 -2.04
C ARG A 126 -12.69 -15.16 -0.58
N ARG A 127 -12.05 -16.30 -0.27
CA ARG A 127 -11.90 -16.80 1.11
C ARG A 127 -11.13 -15.81 1.99
N LEU A 128 -10.00 -15.29 1.48
CA LEU A 128 -9.20 -14.27 2.16
C LEU A 128 -10.00 -13.00 2.42
N LEU A 129 -10.72 -12.49 1.42
CA LEU A 129 -11.51 -11.27 1.60
C LEU A 129 -12.66 -11.47 2.60
N VAL A 130 -13.33 -12.64 2.59
CA VAL A 130 -14.36 -12.96 3.60
C VAL A 130 -13.76 -12.96 5.01
N LEU A 131 -12.59 -13.56 5.19
CA LEU A 131 -11.88 -13.61 6.47
C LEU A 131 -11.51 -12.19 6.93
N ALA A 132 -10.92 -11.40 6.04
CA ALA A 132 -10.49 -10.04 6.30
C ALA A 132 -11.66 -9.05 6.54
N TRP A 133 -12.84 -9.31 5.95
CA TRP A 133 -13.96 -8.37 6.06
C TRP A 133 -14.88 -8.63 7.25
N ARG A 134 -14.82 -9.83 7.85
CA ARG A 134 -15.75 -10.24 8.92
C ARG A 134 -15.79 -9.26 10.08
N GLU A 135 -14.64 -8.96 10.69
CA GLU A 135 -14.55 -8.09 11.87
C GLU A 135 -14.79 -6.61 11.53
N PRO A 136 -14.15 -6.01 10.50
CA PRO A 136 -14.43 -4.62 10.12
C PRO A 136 -15.89 -4.39 9.78
N ARG A 137 -16.55 -5.33 9.10
CA ARG A 137 -17.98 -5.21 8.76
C ARG A 137 -18.87 -5.17 10.01
N GLY A 138 -18.51 -5.89 11.07
CA GLY A 138 -19.28 -5.94 12.32
C GLY A 138 -19.01 -4.75 13.25
N ARG A 139 -17.76 -4.28 13.31
CA ARG A 139 -17.31 -3.22 14.24
C ARG A 139 -17.49 -1.81 13.69
N MET A 140 -17.39 -1.61 12.37
CA MET A 140 -17.30 -0.27 11.80
C MET A 140 -18.65 0.28 11.32
N PRO A 141 -18.89 1.60 11.51
CA PRO A 141 -20.14 2.23 11.10
C PRO A 141 -20.31 2.21 9.58
N SER A 142 -21.57 2.29 9.11
CA SER A 142 -21.90 2.24 7.67
C SER A 142 -21.14 3.29 6.83
N ARG A 143 -20.97 4.51 7.34
CA ARG A 143 -20.19 5.57 6.66
C ARG A 143 -18.75 5.15 6.39
N TRP A 144 -18.10 4.52 7.37
CA TRP A 144 -16.74 4.03 7.22
C TRP A 144 -16.68 2.89 6.22
N ARG A 145 -17.63 1.95 6.28
CA ARG A 145 -17.68 0.80 5.35
C ARG A 145 -17.84 1.26 3.90
N LEU A 146 -18.61 2.31 3.65
CA LEU A 146 -18.75 2.93 2.33
C LEU A 146 -17.45 3.58 1.87
N ARG A 147 -16.78 4.38 2.72
CA ARG A 147 -15.47 4.98 2.39
C ARG A 147 -14.41 3.92 2.10
N PHE A 148 -14.38 2.85 2.91
CA PHE A 148 -13.47 1.73 2.70
C PHE A 148 -13.73 1.03 1.36
N ALA A 149 -14.98 0.69 1.06
CA ALA A 149 -15.35 0.08 -0.22
C ALA A 149 -15.01 0.99 -1.41
N ASP A 150 -15.24 2.29 -1.30
CA ASP A 150 -14.86 3.27 -2.33
C ASP A 150 -13.34 3.32 -2.55
N ALA A 151 -12.53 3.31 -1.48
CA ALA A 151 -11.07 3.25 -1.59
C ALA A 151 -10.59 1.97 -2.27
N VAL A 152 -11.19 0.81 -1.95
CA VAL A 152 -10.88 -0.45 -2.64
C VAL A 152 -11.29 -0.37 -4.12
N GLY A 153 -12.45 0.22 -4.41
CA GLY A 153 -12.94 0.41 -5.78
C GLY A 153 -12.00 1.27 -6.61
N ARG A 154 -11.56 2.41 -6.08
CA ARG A 154 -10.60 3.30 -6.72
C ARG A 154 -9.25 2.64 -6.97
N HIS A 155 -8.78 1.82 -6.04
CA HIS A 155 -7.56 1.04 -6.25
C HIS A 155 -7.69 0.09 -7.46
N LEU A 156 -8.75 -0.70 -7.50
CA LEU A 156 -8.98 -1.65 -8.59
C LEU A 156 -9.30 -0.96 -9.93
N ASP A 157 -9.92 0.22 -9.91
CA ASP A 157 -10.07 1.07 -11.10
C ASP A 157 -8.70 1.58 -11.60
N GLY A 158 -7.81 1.98 -10.69
CA GLY A 158 -6.43 2.35 -11.02
C GLY A 158 -5.66 1.19 -11.64
N THR A 159 -5.70 -0.01 -11.04
CA THR A 159 -5.07 -1.21 -11.59
C THR A 159 -5.60 -1.55 -12.98
N TRP A 160 -6.91 -1.43 -13.19
CA TRP A 160 -7.50 -1.61 -14.51
C TRP A 160 -6.98 -0.56 -15.52
N GLN A 161 -6.94 0.71 -15.14
CA GLN A 161 -6.47 1.79 -16.01
C GLN A 161 -4.98 1.62 -16.37
N GLU A 162 -4.15 1.22 -15.40
CA GLU A 162 -2.74 0.91 -15.64
C GLU A 162 -2.57 -0.23 -16.65
N MET A 163 -3.36 -1.31 -16.51
CA MET A 163 -3.36 -2.40 -17.49
C MET A 163 -3.71 -1.90 -18.89
N VAL A 164 -4.79 -1.11 -19.02
CA VAL A 164 -5.22 -0.55 -20.31
C VAL A 164 -4.11 0.31 -20.92
N ASN A 165 -3.43 1.14 -20.12
CA ASN A 165 -2.29 1.94 -20.59
C ASN A 165 -1.15 1.04 -21.08
N LYS A 166 -0.80 -0.01 -20.32
CA LYS A 166 0.25 -0.98 -20.69
C LYS A 166 -0.09 -1.70 -22.00
N GLU A 167 -1.33 -2.14 -22.20
CA GLU A 167 -1.77 -2.80 -23.45
C GLU A 167 -1.75 -1.85 -24.66
N ALA A 168 -2.08 -0.57 -24.45
CA ALA A 168 -2.00 0.45 -25.48
C ALA A 168 -0.57 0.92 -25.77
N GLY A 169 0.42 0.50 -24.98
CA GLY A 169 1.80 1.01 -25.05
C GLY A 169 1.94 2.47 -24.60
N HIS A 170 0.95 3.00 -23.87
CA HIS A 170 0.96 4.37 -23.35
C HIS A 170 1.96 4.47 -22.19
N ARG A 171 2.93 5.38 -22.33
CA ARG A 171 3.88 5.71 -21.27
C ARG A 171 3.46 7.04 -20.65
N PRO A 172 3.12 7.07 -19.35
CA PRO A 172 2.63 8.29 -18.74
C PRO A 172 3.74 9.33 -18.61
N ASN A 173 3.36 10.61 -18.70
CA ASN A 173 4.19 11.70 -18.19
C ASN A 173 4.18 11.69 -16.65
N VAL A 174 4.94 12.57 -16.01
CA VAL A 174 5.12 12.58 -14.55
C VAL A 174 3.81 12.86 -13.81
N ASP A 175 2.99 13.79 -14.26
CA ASP A 175 1.74 14.15 -13.60
C ASP A 175 0.67 13.06 -13.77
N GLU A 176 0.53 12.52 -14.99
CA GLU A 176 -0.31 11.36 -15.28
C GLU A 176 0.07 10.15 -14.41
N TYR A 177 1.38 9.92 -14.27
CA TYR A 177 1.89 8.84 -13.44
C TYR A 177 1.53 9.05 -11.97
N VAL A 178 1.77 10.24 -11.41
CA VAL A 178 1.51 10.51 -9.99
C VAL A 178 0.02 10.36 -9.66
N GLU A 179 -0.87 10.85 -10.52
CA GLU A 179 -2.32 10.70 -10.33
C GLU A 179 -2.73 9.22 -10.32
N LEU A 180 -2.30 8.45 -11.34
CA LEU A 180 -2.63 7.03 -11.43
C LEU A 180 -1.98 6.23 -10.29
N ARG A 181 -0.73 6.53 -9.92
CA ARG A 181 0.02 5.82 -8.89
C ARG A 181 -0.65 5.91 -7.53
N ARG A 182 -1.26 7.07 -7.22
CA ARG A 182 -2.05 7.24 -5.98
C ARG A 182 -3.24 6.29 -5.91
N ALA A 183 -3.87 5.98 -7.04
CA ALA A 183 -4.92 4.96 -7.08
C ALA A 183 -4.33 3.55 -6.95
N THR A 184 -3.26 3.23 -7.70
CA THR A 184 -2.70 1.87 -7.73
C THR A 184 -2.01 1.45 -6.43
N SER A 185 -1.55 2.37 -5.59
CA SER A 185 -0.78 2.03 -4.37
C SER A 185 -1.59 1.39 -3.24
N ALA A 186 -2.93 1.46 -3.30
CA ALA A 186 -3.85 1.08 -2.23
C ALA A 186 -3.62 1.82 -0.89
N ALA A 187 -2.86 2.92 -0.87
CA ALA A 187 -2.53 3.63 0.36
C ALA A 187 -3.77 4.13 1.12
N GLU A 188 -4.78 4.64 0.41
CA GLU A 188 -6.01 5.12 1.03
C GLU A 188 -6.81 4.01 1.72
N VAL A 189 -6.76 2.78 1.19
CA VAL A 189 -7.34 1.60 1.85
C VAL A 189 -6.64 1.38 3.19
N SER A 190 -5.32 1.52 3.23
CA SER A 190 -4.54 1.39 4.46
C SER A 190 -4.91 2.46 5.50
N TYR A 191 -5.08 3.72 5.08
CA TYR A 191 -5.41 4.80 6.03
C TYR A 191 -6.77 4.62 6.69
N ALA A 192 -7.75 4.08 5.97
CA ALA A 192 -9.06 3.78 6.54
C ALA A 192 -8.99 2.73 7.66
N LEU A 193 -8.06 1.77 7.58
CA LEU A 193 -7.92 0.71 8.58
C LEU A 193 -7.36 1.20 9.92
N THR A 194 -6.75 2.39 9.97
CA THR A 194 -6.37 3.03 11.22
C THR A 194 -7.57 3.26 12.12
N GLU A 195 -8.71 3.68 11.56
CA GLU A 195 -9.96 3.86 12.31
C GLU A 195 -10.49 2.52 12.85
N PHE A 196 -10.26 1.41 12.15
CA PHE A 196 -10.66 0.06 12.58
C PHE A 196 -9.83 -0.42 13.78
N VAL A 197 -8.52 -0.21 13.72
CA VAL A 197 -7.58 -0.59 14.79
C VAL A 197 -7.81 0.27 16.03
N GLY A 198 -7.90 1.60 15.87
CA GLY A 198 -8.08 2.53 16.99
C GLY A 198 -9.50 2.57 17.54
N GLY A 199 -10.50 2.06 16.80
CA GLY A 199 -11.91 2.08 17.21
C GLY A 199 -12.53 3.48 17.29
N ARG A 200 -11.88 4.49 16.68
CA ARG A 200 -12.28 5.91 16.72
C ARG A 200 -12.58 6.44 15.31
N PRO A 201 -13.73 6.09 14.71
CA PRO A 201 -14.05 6.50 13.35
C PRO A 201 -14.34 8.00 13.26
N LEU A 202 -13.65 8.67 12.34
CA LEU A 202 -13.79 10.11 12.08
C LEU A 202 -15.15 10.43 11.42
N PRO A 203 -15.82 11.52 11.83
CA PRO A 203 -16.94 12.09 11.09
C PRO A 203 -16.51 12.53 9.69
N ASP A 204 -17.42 12.42 8.71
CA ASP A 204 -17.11 12.73 7.30
C ASP A 204 -16.56 14.15 7.08
N PRO A 205 -17.08 15.23 7.73
CA PRO A 205 -16.51 16.56 7.57
C PRO A 205 -15.04 16.68 8.01
N VAL A 206 -14.62 15.88 8.99
CA VAL A 206 -13.23 15.84 9.47
C VAL A 206 -12.39 14.98 8.54
N TYR A 207 -12.84 13.76 8.24
CA TYR A 207 -12.12 12.83 7.35
C TYR A 207 -11.84 13.45 5.98
N HIS A 208 -12.79 14.23 5.44
CA HIS A 208 -12.65 14.92 4.16
C HIS A 208 -12.05 16.33 4.26
N HIS A 209 -11.56 16.74 5.43
CA HIS A 209 -10.92 18.04 5.59
C HIS A 209 -9.74 18.18 4.61
N PRO A 210 -9.60 19.33 3.91
CA PRO A 210 -8.59 19.50 2.86
C PRO A 210 -7.16 19.17 3.30
N LEU A 211 -6.76 19.56 4.52
CA LEU A 211 -5.43 19.24 5.04
C LEU A 211 -5.23 17.74 5.28
N LEU A 212 -6.24 17.00 5.75
CA LEU A 212 -6.08 15.55 5.96
C LEU A 212 -5.97 14.82 4.62
N ARG A 213 -6.76 15.22 3.63
CA ARG A 213 -6.65 14.69 2.25
C ARG A 213 -5.27 14.97 1.66
N GLN A 214 -4.79 16.20 1.80
CA GLN A 214 -3.47 16.59 1.29
C GLN A 214 -2.34 15.82 1.98
N ILE A 215 -2.45 15.55 3.28
CA ILE A 215 -1.50 14.71 4.03
C ILE A 215 -1.56 13.26 3.52
N GLY A 216 -2.76 12.74 3.25
CA GLY A 216 -2.95 11.44 2.62
C GLY A 216 -2.29 11.33 1.25
N ASP A 217 -2.49 12.32 0.38
CA ASP A 217 -1.88 12.38 -0.97
C ASP A 217 -0.34 12.40 -0.88
N VAL A 218 0.22 13.27 -0.03
CA VAL A 218 1.68 13.36 0.15
C VAL A 218 2.23 12.09 0.81
N GLY A 219 1.51 11.47 1.75
CA GLY A 219 1.87 10.18 2.33
C GLY A 219 1.90 9.06 1.29
N ASN A 220 0.92 9.04 0.39
CA ASN A 220 0.83 8.09 -0.71
C ASN A 220 1.99 8.26 -1.69
N ASP A 221 2.31 9.50 -2.06
CA ASP A 221 3.47 9.83 -2.88
C ASP A 221 4.78 9.31 -2.24
N LEU A 222 4.99 9.58 -0.95
CA LEU A 222 6.21 9.18 -0.23
C LEU A 222 6.42 7.67 -0.19
N LEU A 223 5.37 6.88 0.11
CA LEU A 223 5.49 5.42 0.15
C LEU A 223 5.62 4.84 -1.27
N SER A 224 4.93 5.42 -2.25
CA SER A 224 4.92 4.92 -3.63
C SER A 224 6.25 5.19 -4.31
N TRP A 225 6.81 6.39 -4.19
CA TRP A 225 8.06 6.73 -4.85
C TRP A 225 9.27 6.04 -4.22
N TYR A 226 9.22 5.76 -2.91
CA TYR A 226 10.24 4.91 -2.29
C TYR A 226 10.18 3.48 -2.85
N ASN A 227 8.96 2.96 -3.04
CA ASN A 227 8.75 1.68 -3.69
C ASN A 227 9.26 1.66 -5.13
N ASP A 228 8.99 2.71 -5.90
CA ASP A 228 9.40 2.85 -7.30
C ASP A 228 10.93 2.87 -7.44
N LEU A 229 11.63 3.56 -6.54
CA LEU A 229 13.10 3.53 -6.48
C LEU A 229 13.62 2.12 -6.20
N ALA A 230 13.05 1.42 -5.23
CA ALA A 230 13.46 0.06 -4.85
C ALA A 230 13.12 -1.01 -5.88
N SER A 231 12.12 -0.78 -6.71
CA SER A 231 11.66 -1.72 -7.74
C SER A 231 12.13 -1.37 -9.16
N LEU A 232 12.87 -0.27 -9.33
CA LEU A 232 13.25 0.28 -10.63
C LEU A 232 13.81 -0.77 -11.61
N ASP A 233 14.75 -1.59 -11.17
CA ASP A 233 15.41 -2.56 -12.06
C ASP A 233 14.45 -3.63 -12.58
N ARG A 234 13.51 -4.09 -11.75
CA ARG A 234 12.42 -4.97 -12.19
C ARG A 234 11.48 -4.22 -13.13
N ASP A 235 11.08 -3.02 -12.73
CA ASP A 235 10.04 -2.23 -13.40
C ASP A 235 10.46 -1.76 -14.79
N ARG A 236 11.76 -1.62 -15.07
CA ARG A 236 12.28 -1.37 -16.43
C ARG A 236 11.77 -2.39 -17.45
N ALA A 237 11.61 -3.65 -17.04
CA ALA A 237 11.18 -4.72 -17.92
C ALA A 237 9.65 -4.89 -17.93
N THR A 238 8.97 -4.58 -16.82
CA THR A 238 7.57 -5.02 -16.60
C THR A 238 6.56 -3.89 -16.49
N ALA A 239 6.95 -2.70 -16.05
CA ALA A 239 5.99 -1.64 -15.69
C ALA A 239 5.45 -0.85 -16.90
N GLY A 240 6.02 -1.04 -18.11
CA GLY A 240 5.58 -0.29 -19.29
C GLY A 240 5.73 1.24 -19.14
N GLY A 241 6.64 1.70 -18.29
CA GLY A 241 6.83 3.12 -17.96
C GLY A 241 6.10 3.61 -16.70
N HIS A 242 5.27 2.79 -16.07
CA HIS A 242 4.55 3.12 -14.83
C HIS A 242 5.47 3.00 -13.59
N ASN A 243 6.43 3.92 -13.49
CA ASN A 243 7.33 4.09 -12.35
C ASN A 243 7.82 5.54 -12.36
N LEU A 244 7.92 6.23 -11.21
CA LEU A 244 8.26 7.65 -11.18
C LEU A 244 9.56 7.96 -11.93
N VAL A 245 10.60 7.14 -11.74
CA VAL A 245 11.90 7.34 -12.37
C VAL A 245 11.78 7.22 -13.89
N LEU A 246 11.00 6.24 -14.37
CA LEU A 246 10.78 6.04 -15.81
C LEU A 246 9.97 7.18 -16.42
N ALA A 247 8.97 7.69 -15.72
CA ALA A 247 8.19 8.85 -16.14
C ALA A 247 9.08 10.12 -16.24
N ILE A 248 9.90 10.40 -15.22
CA ILE A 248 10.87 11.51 -15.22
C ILE A 248 11.87 11.36 -16.37
N GLN A 249 12.38 10.14 -16.57
CA GLN A 249 13.34 9.86 -17.63
C GLN A 249 12.73 10.11 -19.01
N GLY A 250 11.48 9.69 -19.23
CA GLY A 250 10.75 9.85 -20.48
C GLY A 250 10.39 11.30 -20.78
N GLU A 251 9.85 12.02 -19.79
CA GLU A 251 9.39 13.41 -19.93
C GLU A 251 10.55 14.38 -20.14
N LEU A 252 11.64 14.23 -19.36
CA LEU A 252 12.77 15.17 -19.39
C LEU A 252 13.89 14.72 -20.33
N ALA A 253 13.79 13.54 -20.94
CA ALA A 253 14.80 12.95 -21.81
C ALA A 253 16.22 12.91 -21.19
N VAL A 254 16.31 12.57 -19.90
CA VAL A 254 17.57 12.54 -19.14
C VAL A 254 18.09 11.12 -18.89
N PRO A 255 19.38 10.94 -18.56
CA PRO A 255 19.91 9.63 -18.17
C PRO A 255 19.23 9.10 -16.91
N SER A 256 19.19 7.77 -16.77
CA SER A 256 18.50 7.16 -15.63
C SER A 256 19.08 7.56 -14.27
N THR A 257 20.40 7.80 -14.17
CA THR A 257 21.02 8.25 -12.92
C THR A 257 20.48 9.59 -12.47
N GLU A 258 20.31 10.53 -13.40
CA GLU A 258 19.74 11.85 -13.14
C GLU A 258 18.25 11.75 -12.76
N ALA A 259 17.50 10.87 -13.43
CA ALA A 259 16.09 10.62 -13.09
C ALA A 259 15.92 10.05 -11.67
N VAL A 260 16.81 9.14 -11.24
CA VAL A 260 16.83 8.59 -9.87
C VAL A 260 17.12 9.69 -8.85
N GLU A 261 18.11 10.55 -9.11
CA GLU A 261 18.45 11.67 -8.22
C GLU A 261 17.29 12.68 -8.10
N ARG A 262 16.60 12.98 -9.22
CA ARG A 262 15.40 13.84 -9.20
C ARG A 262 14.24 13.22 -8.42
N ALA A 263 13.99 11.92 -8.59
CA ALA A 263 12.97 11.22 -7.82
C ALA A 263 13.28 11.27 -6.30
N ALA A 264 14.55 11.08 -5.93
CA ALA A 264 15.01 11.19 -4.55
C ALA A 264 14.84 12.60 -3.96
N GLU A 265 15.19 13.65 -4.71
CA GLU A 265 14.98 15.03 -4.25
C GLU A 265 13.50 15.37 -4.10
N ARG A 266 12.66 14.94 -5.05
CA ARG A 266 11.21 15.10 -4.97
C ARG A 266 10.63 14.39 -3.73
N TRP A 267 11.17 13.23 -3.38
CA TRP A 267 10.82 12.53 -2.14
C TRP A 267 11.21 13.35 -0.89
N ARG A 268 12.42 13.92 -0.84
CA ARG A 268 12.88 14.76 0.28
C ARG A 268 12.03 16.01 0.46
N GLU A 269 11.72 16.71 -0.63
CA GLU A 269 10.82 17.87 -0.60
C GLU A 269 9.44 17.49 -0.07
N SER A 270 8.91 16.36 -0.53
CA SER A 270 7.60 15.85 -0.09
C SER A 270 7.61 15.44 1.37
N MET A 271 8.72 14.92 1.90
CA MET A 271 8.86 14.60 3.33
C MET A 271 8.86 15.87 4.18
N ARG A 272 9.58 16.92 3.75
CA ARG A 272 9.53 18.23 4.41
C ARG A 272 8.11 18.81 4.42
N ARG A 273 7.41 18.73 3.28
CA ARG A 273 6.01 19.15 3.15
C ARG A 273 5.08 18.33 4.04
N PHE A 274 5.26 17.01 4.10
CA PHE A 274 4.48 16.11 4.94
C PHE A 274 4.56 16.51 6.42
N VAL A 275 5.78 16.73 6.92
CA VAL A 275 6.01 17.17 8.31
C VAL A 275 5.35 18.53 8.57
N ALA A 276 5.52 19.49 7.66
CA ALA A 276 4.90 20.82 7.80
C ALA A 276 3.37 20.76 7.79
N LEU A 277 2.77 19.97 6.90
CA LEU A 277 1.32 19.80 6.82
C LEU A 277 0.75 19.17 8.09
N ARG A 278 1.41 18.13 8.63
CA ARG A 278 0.99 17.50 9.88
C ARG A 278 1.00 18.48 11.04
N ALA A 279 2.02 19.33 11.14
CA ALA A 279 2.12 20.36 12.18
C ALA A 279 1.07 21.49 12.02
N ALA A 280 0.55 21.69 10.81
CA ALA A 280 -0.44 22.73 10.51
C ALA A 280 -1.90 22.28 10.69
N VAL A 281 -2.15 21.01 11.02
CA VAL A 281 -3.51 20.52 11.25
C VAL A 281 -4.11 21.21 12.48
N PRO A 282 -5.27 21.88 12.35
CA PRO A 282 -5.89 22.55 13.49
C PRO A 282 -6.50 21.52 14.46
N SER A 283 -6.77 21.95 15.68
CA SER A 283 -7.67 21.20 16.57
C SER A 283 -9.08 21.18 15.97
N PHE A 284 -9.71 20.01 16.00
CA PHE A 284 -11.12 19.80 15.68
C PHE A 284 -11.98 19.72 16.95
N GLY A 285 -11.37 20.02 18.10
CA GLY A 285 -11.96 19.98 19.43
C GLY A 285 -11.51 18.73 20.20
N PRO A 286 -11.47 18.79 21.55
CA PRO A 286 -10.92 17.71 22.38
C PRO A 286 -11.55 16.33 22.16
N ALA A 287 -12.80 16.27 21.71
CA ALA A 287 -13.51 15.03 21.42
C ALA A 287 -13.04 14.32 20.14
N LEU A 288 -12.36 15.03 19.23
CA LEU A 288 -11.95 14.53 17.92
C LEU A 288 -10.42 14.54 17.74
N ASP A 289 -9.70 15.36 18.51
CA ASP A 289 -8.26 15.54 18.37
C ASP A 289 -7.47 14.22 18.50
N GLU A 290 -7.88 13.30 19.38
CA GLU A 290 -7.25 11.98 19.50
C GLU A 290 -7.44 11.14 18.24
N ALA A 291 -8.66 11.08 17.69
CA ALA A 291 -8.96 10.34 16.46
C ALA A 291 -8.26 10.94 15.23
N VAL A 292 -8.09 12.27 15.21
CA VAL A 292 -7.32 12.97 14.17
C VAL A 292 -5.83 12.66 14.31
N ALA A 293 -5.29 12.67 15.54
CA ALA A 293 -3.90 12.30 15.79
C ALA A 293 -3.62 10.87 15.33
N ASP A 294 -4.50 9.92 15.66
CA ASP A 294 -4.40 8.53 15.18
C ASP A 294 -4.36 8.45 13.67
N HIS A 295 -5.24 9.19 12.98
CA HIS A 295 -5.28 9.20 11.51
C HIS A 295 -3.97 9.71 10.92
N LEU A 296 -3.44 10.83 11.45
CA LEU A 296 -2.16 11.40 11.02
C LEU A 296 -0.99 10.44 11.27
N ASP A 297 -1.01 9.77 12.40
CA ASP A 297 -0.04 8.74 12.77
C ASP A 297 -0.16 7.52 11.86
N GLY A 298 -1.37 7.09 11.52
CA GLY A 298 -1.64 6.00 10.58
C GLY A 298 -1.02 6.25 9.20
N VAL A 299 -1.19 7.46 8.65
CA VAL A 299 -0.54 7.84 7.38
C VAL A 299 0.98 7.80 7.53
N ALA A 300 1.53 8.27 8.64
CA ALA A 300 2.97 8.27 8.87
C ALA A 300 3.56 6.85 9.08
N TYR A 301 2.85 5.98 9.79
CA TYR A 301 3.23 4.57 9.95
C TYR A 301 3.15 3.83 8.62
N ALA A 302 2.22 4.16 7.74
CA ALA A 302 2.20 3.62 6.38
C ALA A 302 3.42 4.04 5.55
N VAL A 303 3.84 5.32 5.63
CA VAL A 303 5.08 5.78 4.99
C VAL A 303 6.28 5.06 5.56
N ARG A 304 6.51 5.14 6.87
CA ARG A 304 7.69 4.56 7.52
C ARG A 304 7.71 3.04 7.41
N GLY A 305 6.56 2.39 7.58
CA GLY A 305 6.42 0.95 7.52
C GLY A 305 6.70 0.40 6.13
N THR A 306 6.29 1.11 5.07
CA THR A 306 6.63 0.75 3.69
C THR A 306 8.12 0.88 3.41
N ILE A 307 8.76 1.96 3.87
CA ILE A 307 10.22 2.15 3.76
C ILE A 307 10.97 0.99 4.42
N ASP A 308 10.68 0.71 5.69
CA ASP A 308 11.36 -0.33 6.44
C ASP A 308 11.09 -1.73 5.85
N TRP A 309 9.84 -2.03 5.48
CA TRP A 309 9.49 -3.32 4.90
C TRP A 309 10.11 -3.53 3.52
N THR A 310 10.24 -2.47 2.71
CA THR A 310 10.86 -2.55 1.37
C THR A 310 12.31 -3.04 1.44
N LEU A 311 13.05 -2.67 2.49
CA LEU A 311 14.44 -3.12 2.69
C LEU A 311 14.56 -4.49 3.38
N GLU A 312 13.56 -4.89 4.16
CA GLU A 312 13.54 -6.19 4.87
C GLU A 312 13.00 -7.32 4.01
N SER A 313 12.06 -7.01 3.12
CA SER A 313 11.33 -7.97 2.32
C SER A 313 12.20 -8.44 1.16
N ALA A 314 12.31 -9.76 1.01
CA ALA A 314 12.97 -10.34 -0.15
C ALA A 314 12.23 -10.07 -1.48
N ARG A 315 11.07 -9.39 -1.45
CA ARG A 315 10.38 -8.88 -2.65
C ARG A 315 11.23 -7.84 -3.39
N TYR A 316 12.18 -7.19 -2.71
CA TYR A 316 13.11 -6.24 -3.32
C TYR A 316 14.54 -6.69 -3.05
N PRO A 317 15.37 -6.92 -4.09
CA PRO A 317 16.77 -7.27 -3.93
C PRO A 317 17.60 -6.00 -3.66
N VAL A 318 17.31 -5.28 -2.56
CA VAL A 318 18.11 -4.11 -2.17
C VAL A 318 19.38 -4.59 -1.46
N GLY A 319 20.53 -4.05 -1.84
CA GLY A 319 21.82 -4.37 -1.23
C GLY A 319 21.88 -4.07 0.26
N THR A 320 22.82 -4.73 0.96
CA THR A 320 23.04 -4.52 2.39
C THR A 320 23.42 -3.08 2.69
N ALA A 321 22.99 -2.55 3.85
CA ALA A 321 23.32 -1.20 4.27
C ALA A 321 24.84 -0.92 4.16
N PRO A 322 25.25 0.23 3.61
CA PRO A 322 26.65 0.62 3.63
C PRO A 322 27.12 0.68 5.10
N PRO A 323 28.39 0.29 5.38
CA PRO A 323 28.92 0.33 6.73
C PRO A 323 28.75 1.76 7.29
N ALA A 324 28.24 1.88 8.51
CA ALA A 324 28.15 3.16 9.18
C ALA A 324 29.54 3.80 9.18
N SER A 325 29.68 4.95 8.51
CA SER A 325 30.92 5.71 8.52
C SER A 325 31.23 6.06 9.97
N GLY A 326 32.23 5.38 10.53
CA GLY A 326 32.68 5.58 11.90
C GLY A 326 33.04 7.05 12.10
N SER A 327 32.43 7.65 13.11
CA SER A 327 32.81 8.94 13.69
C SER A 327 34.17 8.85 14.38
#